data_AF-A0A7V1TUY4-F1
#
_entry.id   AF-A0A7V1TUY4-F1
#
_cell.length_a   1.000
_cell.length_b   1.000
_cell.length_c   1.000
_cell.angle_alpha   90.00
_cell.angle_beta   90.00
_cell.angle_gamma   90.00
#
_symmetry.space_group_name_H-M   'P 1'
#
loop_
_entity.id
_entity.type
_entity.pdbx_description
1 polymer ?
#
loop_
_entity_poly.entity_id
_entity_poly.type
_entity_poly.pdbx_seq_one_letter_code
_entity_poly.pdbx_strand_id
1 'polypeptide(L)'
;MKKVIQQLWKLALITVAGTLGGITLGLMIHGSAVFDYSGPNFAFVAFGISGAFIFSFYHVYGLSNSLNAALTVSIVQFIVASSWMPMVNAGIWSFGVNLPVVWLAFLFERKLSVFHWGKFIVVGVVYGAVFVLLTLLVGLIQQISPMPSSVFQENFVDGLFIGLGMGLGVQAGEAFIHSIEHGKQAS
;
A
#
# COMPACT_ATOMS: atom_id res chain seq x y z
N MET A 1 16.60 13.42 20.79
CA MET A 1 16.26 12.00 21.01
C MET A 1 14.76 11.72 21.18
N LYS A 2 14.06 12.29 22.19
CA LYS A 2 12.62 12.00 22.40
C LYS A 2 11.73 12.21 21.16
N LYS A 3 11.93 13.31 20.41
CA LYS A 3 11.17 13.61 19.18
C LYS A 3 11.40 12.60 18.06
N VAL A 4 12.64 12.14 17.88
CA VAL A 4 13.00 11.13 16.87
C VAL A 4 12.38 9.79 17.21
N ILE A 5 12.48 9.36 18.47
CA ILE A 5 11.86 8.12 18.95
C ILE A 5 10.34 8.16 18.76
N GLN A 6 9.71 9.29 19.04
CA GLN A 6 8.26 9.47 18.84
C GLN A 6 7.86 9.36 17.36
N GLN A 7 8.65 9.95 16.45
CA GLN A 7 8.39 9.85 15.01
C GLN A 7 8.58 8.42 14.49
N LEU A 8 9.65 7.74 14.91
CA LEU A 8 9.90 6.33 14.56
C LEU A 8 8.79 5.41 15.07
N TRP A 9 8.30 5.64 16.29
CA TRP A 9 7.15 4.91 16.83
C TRP A 9 5.90 5.11 15.97
N LYS A 10 5.57 6.35 15.59
CA LYS A 10 4.42 6.64 14.72
C LYS A 10 4.56 5.96 13.36
N LEU A 11 5.74 6.02 12.76
CA LEU A 11 6.03 5.34 11.50
C LEU A 11 5.80 3.84 11.60
N ALA A 12 6.39 3.20 12.61
CA ALA A 12 6.29 1.77 12.84
C ALA A 12 4.84 1.36 13.06
N LEU A 13 4.11 2.09 13.92
CA LEU A 13 2.72 1.78 14.22
C LEU A 13 1.82 1.86 12.98
N ILE A 14 1.91 2.94 12.19
CA ILE A 14 1.09 3.11 10.99
C ILE A 14 1.43 2.04 9.95
N THR A 15 2.73 1.75 9.76
CA THR A 15 3.18 0.74 8.82
C THR A 15 2.67 -0.65 9.21
N VAL A 16 2.79 -1.02 10.49
CA VAL A 16 2.30 -2.30 11.02
C VAL A 16 0.79 -2.39 10.92
N ALA A 17 0.06 -1.33 11.29
CA ALA A 17 -1.40 -1.33 11.22
C ALA A 17 -1.88 -1.47 9.77
N GLY A 18 -1.29 -0.75 8.82
CA GLY A 18 -1.58 -0.89 7.39
C GLY A 18 -1.27 -2.28 6.86
N THR A 19 -0.09 -2.82 7.19
CA THR A 19 0.32 -4.18 6.81
C THR A 19 -0.66 -5.22 7.34
N LEU A 20 -1.02 -5.14 8.63
CA LEU A 20 -1.97 -6.05 9.26
C LEU A 20 -3.36 -5.94 8.63
N GLY A 21 -3.79 -4.76 8.22
CA GLY A 21 -5.05 -4.58 7.50
C GLY A 21 -5.06 -5.34 6.16
N GLY A 22 -3.98 -5.25 5.39
CA GLY A 22 -3.80 -6.03 4.15
C GLY A 22 -3.77 -7.54 4.41
N ILE A 23 -2.97 -7.98 5.38
CA ILE A 23 -2.88 -9.40 5.78
C ILE A 23 -4.22 -9.95 6.26
N THR A 24 -4.97 -9.19 7.05
CA THR A 24 -6.27 -9.62 7.59
C THR A 24 -7.26 -9.90 6.46
N LEU A 25 -7.37 -9.00 5.47
CA LEU A 25 -8.23 -9.25 4.32
C LEU A 25 -7.73 -10.42 3.47
N GLY A 26 -6.42 -10.53 3.26
CA GLY A 26 -5.85 -11.67 2.56
C GLY A 26 -6.16 -13.01 3.26
N LEU A 27 -6.05 -13.07 4.59
CA LEU A 27 -6.40 -14.25 5.40
C LEU A 27 -7.88 -14.61 5.28
N MET A 28 -8.77 -13.62 5.21
CA MET A 28 -10.21 -13.85 5.06
C MET A 28 -10.58 -14.49 3.71
N ILE A 29 -9.80 -14.22 2.67
CA ILE A 29 -10.12 -14.66 1.29
C ILE A 29 -9.35 -15.93 0.94
N HIS A 30 -8.05 -15.95 1.22
CA HIS A 30 -7.11 -16.96 0.74
C HIS A 30 -6.52 -17.83 1.87
N GLY A 31 -6.91 -17.58 3.12
CA GLY A 31 -6.38 -18.31 4.28
C GLY A 31 -4.86 -18.16 4.40
N SER A 32 -4.18 -19.21 4.84
CA SER A 32 -2.72 -19.19 5.07
C SER A 32 -1.88 -19.05 3.79
N ALA A 33 -2.48 -19.13 2.60
CA ALA A 33 -1.76 -18.99 1.33
C ALA A 33 -1.12 -17.59 1.17
N VAL A 34 -1.56 -16.58 1.91
CA VAL A 34 -0.94 -15.24 1.93
C VAL A 34 0.49 -15.23 2.45
N PHE A 35 0.92 -16.27 3.17
CA PHE A 35 2.27 -16.40 3.71
C PHE A 35 3.19 -17.27 2.84
N ASP A 36 2.69 -17.80 1.72
CA ASP A 36 3.54 -18.45 0.72
C ASP A 36 4.27 -17.38 -0.11
N TYR A 37 5.53 -17.12 0.23
CA TYR A 37 6.36 -16.10 -0.42
C TYR A 37 6.57 -16.33 -1.93
N SER A 38 6.33 -17.55 -2.41
CA SER A 38 6.45 -17.92 -3.83
C SER A 38 5.12 -17.80 -4.59
N GLY A 39 4.02 -17.63 -3.86
CA GLY A 39 2.67 -17.54 -4.42
C GLY A 39 2.23 -16.10 -4.72
N PRO A 40 1.26 -15.90 -5.62
CA PRO A 40 0.71 -14.58 -5.96
C PRO A 40 0.02 -13.91 -4.75
N ASN A 41 -0.51 -14.70 -3.82
CA ASN A 41 -1.20 -14.23 -2.62
C ASN A 41 -0.27 -13.51 -1.62
N PHE A 42 1.05 -13.67 -1.75
CA PHE A 42 2.01 -12.88 -0.99
C PHE A 42 1.94 -11.38 -1.32
N ALA A 43 1.26 -11.00 -2.41
CA ALA A 43 0.96 -9.61 -2.75
C ALA A 43 0.28 -8.86 -1.59
N PHE A 44 -0.60 -9.51 -0.81
CA PHE A 44 -1.24 -8.90 0.37
C PHE A 44 -0.24 -8.47 1.45
N VAL A 45 0.85 -9.24 1.61
CA VAL A 45 1.94 -8.90 2.54
C VAL A 45 2.86 -7.87 1.90
N ALA A 46 3.37 -8.15 0.70
CA ALA A 46 4.40 -7.34 0.05
C ALA A 46 3.92 -5.91 -0.26
N PHE A 47 2.75 -5.77 -0.90
CA PHE A 47 2.17 -4.46 -1.22
C PHE A 47 1.54 -3.79 0.01
N GLY A 48 1.04 -4.59 0.96
CA GLY A 48 0.59 -4.08 2.26
C GLY A 48 1.71 -3.39 3.04
N ILE A 49 2.90 -4.00 3.09
CA ILE A 49 4.09 -3.42 3.73
C ILE A 49 4.57 -2.18 2.96
N SER A 50 4.77 -2.31 1.65
CA SER A 50 5.36 -1.23 0.84
C SER A 50 4.48 0.01 0.83
N GLY A 51 3.17 -0.15 0.59
CA GLY A 51 2.22 0.93 0.60
C GLY A 51 2.06 1.57 1.99
N ALA A 52 1.91 0.76 3.05
CA ALA A 52 1.77 1.28 4.41
C ALA A 52 3.01 2.06 4.89
N PHE A 53 4.20 1.63 4.46
CA PHE A 53 5.44 2.34 4.76
C PHE A 53 5.51 3.70 4.04
N ILE A 54 5.11 3.78 2.77
CA ILE A 54 5.04 5.05 2.04
C ILE A 54 4.03 6.00 2.71
N PHE A 55 2.86 5.49 3.14
CA PHE A 55 1.87 6.30 3.86
C PHE A 55 2.34 6.78 5.22
N SER A 56 3.07 5.95 5.96
CA SER A 56 3.58 6.35 7.26
C SER A 56 4.56 7.52 7.12
N PHE A 57 5.42 7.51 6.09
CA PHE A 57 6.28 8.65 5.76
C PHE A 57 5.50 9.91 5.40
N TYR A 58 4.41 9.77 4.64
CA TYR A 58 3.50 10.88 4.36
C TYR A 58 2.91 11.49 5.62
N HIS A 59 2.39 10.66 6.52
CA HIS A 59 1.78 11.14 7.75
C HIS A 59 2.80 11.80 8.70
N VAL A 60 4.01 11.25 8.83
CA VAL A 60 4.99 11.71 9.84
C VAL A 60 5.91 12.83 9.34
N TYR A 61 6.31 12.78 8.07
CA TYR A 61 7.35 13.65 7.50
C TYR A 61 6.88 14.47 6.29
N GLY A 62 5.63 14.31 5.86
CA GLY A 62 5.05 15.03 4.73
C GLY A 62 5.52 14.52 3.37
N LEU A 63 5.04 15.21 2.33
CA LEU A 63 5.05 14.72 0.95
C LEU A 63 6.43 14.59 0.30
N SER A 64 7.34 15.53 0.55
CA SER A 64 8.70 15.49 -0.03
C SER A 64 9.44 14.21 0.37
N ASN A 65 9.31 13.82 1.65
CA ASN A 65 9.90 12.58 2.15
C ASN A 65 9.16 11.33 1.69
N SER A 66 7.86 11.46 1.36
CA SER A 66 7.05 10.36 0.82
C SER A 66 7.46 9.98 -0.59
N LEU A 67 7.86 10.95 -1.41
CA LEU A 67 8.35 10.69 -2.76
C LEU A 67 9.67 9.93 -2.73
N ASN A 68 10.60 10.34 -1.86
CA ASN A 68 11.84 9.61 -1.64
C ASN A 68 11.57 8.20 -1.10
N ALA A 69 10.68 8.07 -0.11
CA ALA A 69 10.27 6.76 0.42
C ALA A 69 9.68 5.86 -0.68
N ALA A 70 8.78 6.38 -1.51
CA ALA A 70 8.18 5.63 -2.61
C ALA A 70 9.22 5.20 -3.65
N LEU A 71 10.15 6.07 -4.01
CA LEU A 71 11.25 5.72 -4.92
C LEU A 71 12.15 4.63 -4.31
N THR A 72 12.57 4.79 -3.06
CA THR A 72 13.42 3.80 -2.39
C THR A 72 12.72 2.45 -2.24
N VAL A 73 11.46 2.45 -1.79
CA VAL A 73 10.65 1.24 -1.65
C VAL A 73 10.42 0.59 -3.01
N SER A 74 10.15 1.36 -4.06
CA SER A 74 10.01 0.83 -5.42
C SER A 74 11.30 0.19 -5.93
N ILE A 75 12.47 0.77 -5.65
CA ILE A 75 13.76 0.20 -6.03
C ILE A 75 14.01 -1.12 -5.29
N VAL A 76 13.80 -1.15 -3.97
CA VAL A 76 13.97 -2.37 -3.15
C VAL A 76 13.01 -3.46 -3.63
N GLN A 77 11.73 -3.09 -3.82
CA GLN A 77 10.71 -4.01 -4.31
C GLN A 77 11.04 -4.52 -5.71
N PHE A 78 11.58 -3.68 -6.60
CA PHE A 78 12.02 -4.08 -7.93
C PHE A 78 13.17 -5.09 -7.88
N ILE A 79 14.19 -4.86 -7.04
CA ILE A 79 15.33 -5.78 -6.88
C ILE A 79 14.83 -7.14 -6.39
N VAL A 80 13.96 -7.14 -5.38
CA VAL A 80 13.40 -8.38 -4.80
C VAL A 80 12.49 -9.08 -5.82
N ALA A 81 11.58 -8.36 -6.46
CA ALA A 81 10.65 -8.88 -7.45
C ALA A 81 11.37 -9.49 -8.67
N SER A 82 12.45 -8.85 -9.12
CA SER A 82 13.23 -9.31 -10.28
C SER A 82 13.87 -10.69 -10.07
N SER A 83 13.92 -11.21 -8.83
CA SER A 83 14.41 -12.57 -8.55
C SER A 83 13.41 -13.67 -8.90
N TRP A 84 12.12 -13.36 -9.05
CA TRP A 84 11.06 -14.36 -9.27
C TRP A 84 10.05 -13.98 -10.35
N MET A 85 10.14 -12.79 -10.95
CA MET A 85 9.34 -12.39 -12.11
C MET A 85 10.17 -11.68 -13.18
N PRO A 86 9.71 -11.63 -14.44
CA PRO A 86 10.39 -10.88 -15.49
C PRO A 86 10.64 -9.43 -15.10
N MET A 87 11.81 -8.90 -15.44
CA MET A 87 12.25 -7.55 -15.05
C MET A 87 11.26 -6.45 -15.46
N VAL A 88 10.60 -6.59 -16.62
CA VAL A 88 9.56 -5.65 -17.07
C VAL A 88 8.35 -5.64 -16.12
N ASN A 89 7.90 -6.82 -15.67
CA ASN A 89 6.77 -6.96 -14.76
C ASN A 89 7.14 -6.43 -13.37
N ALA A 90 8.35 -6.75 -12.90
CA ALA A 90 8.89 -6.24 -11.65
C ALA A 90 8.93 -4.71 -11.66
N GLY A 91 9.35 -4.10 -12.77
CA GLY A 91 9.40 -2.65 -12.93
C GLY A 91 8.00 -2.02 -12.88
N ILE A 92 7.07 -2.56 -13.68
CA ILE A 92 5.71 -2.05 -13.76
C ILE A 92 5.00 -2.14 -12.41
N TRP A 93 5.13 -3.25 -11.69
CA TRP A 93 4.47 -3.43 -10.40
C TRP A 93 5.13 -2.61 -9.29
N SER A 94 6.46 -2.56 -9.24
CA SER A 94 7.17 -1.87 -8.16
C SER A 94 7.04 -0.36 -8.26
N PHE A 95 7.14 0.22 -9.46
CA PHE A 95 7.04 1.67 -9.64
C PHE A 95 5.62 2.12 -9.98
N GLY A 96 4.90 1.36 -10.81
CA GLY A 96 3.58 1.75 -11.27
C GLY A 96 2.54 1.75 -10.17
N VAL A 97 2.68 0.93 -9.13
CA VAL A 97 1.72 0.89 -8.01
C VAL A 97 2.07 1.95 -6.95
N ASN A 98 3.35 2.14 -6.66
CA ASN A 98 3.81 3.03 -5.59
C ASN A 98 3.88 4.51 -6.01
N LEU A 99 4.07 4.86 -7.29
CA LEU A 99 4.09 6.26 -7.72
C LEU A 99 2.70 6.94 -7.68
N PRO A 100 1.61 6.28 -8.11
CA PRO A 100 0.26 6.84 -7.98
C PRO A 100 -0.18 7.06 -6.54
N VAL A 101 0.35 6.30 -5.58
CA VAL A 101 0.18 6.57 -4.14
C VAL A 101 0.70 7.93 -3.74
N VAL A 102 1.90 8.29 -4.19
CA VAL A 102 2.49 9.61 -3.92
C VAL A 102 1.68 10.69 -4.59
N TRP A 103 1.18 10.44 -5.81
CA TRP A 103 0.32 11.39 -6.53
C TRP A 103 -1.01 11.62 -5.81
N LEU A 104 -1.61 10.59 -5.22
CA LEU A 104 -2.83 10.72 -4.42
C LEU A 104 -2.57 11.42 -3.10
N ALA A 105 -1.46 11.12 -2.43
CA ALA A 105 -1.02 11.84 -1.24
C ALA A 105 -0.87 13.35 -1.52
N PHE A 106 -0.36 13.71 -2.70
CA PHE A 106 -0.29 15.10 -3.18
C PHE A 106 -1.68 15.73 -3.37
N LEU A 107 -2.62 14.99 -3.98
CA LEU A 107 -3.99 15.46 -4.18
C LEU A 107 -4.74 15.67 -2.85
N PHE A 108 -4.51 14.80 -1.86
CA PHE A 108 -5.09 14.93 -0.52
C PHE A 108 -4.55 16.13 0.25
N GLU A 109 -3.26 16.44 0.11
CA GLU A 109 -2.66 17.59 0.78
C GLU A 109 -3.10 18.92 0.16
N ARG A 110 -3.25 18.99 -1.17
CA ARG A 110 -3.56 20.25 -1.87
C ARG A 110 -5.03 20.51 -2.16
N LYS A 111 -5.83 19.49 -2.46
CA LYS A 111 -7.20 19.65 -3.02
C LYS A 111 -8.29 18.94 -2.23
N LEU A 112 -7.97 17.85 -1.55
CA LEU A 112 -8.95 17.04 -0.80
C LEU A 112 -8.73 17.11 0.72
N SER A 113 -8.10 18.17 1.22
CA SER A 113 -7.80 18.35 2.65
C SER A 113 -9.06 18.30 3.52
N VAL A 114 -10.22 18.67 2.98
CA VAL A 114 -11.53 18.63 3.68
C VAL A 114 -11.97 17.20 4.04
N PHE A 115 -11.53 16.19 3.30
CA PHE A 115 -11.85 14.77 3.54
C PHE A 115 -10.87 14.11 4.53
N HIS A 116 -10.73 14.70 5.72
CA HIS A 116 -9.85 14.20 6.78
C HIS A 116 -10.19 12.75 7.19
N TRP A 117 -11.48 12.39 7.13
CA TRP A 117 -11.98 11.06 7.47
C TRP A 117 -12.16 10.24 6.19
N GLY A 118 -11.39 9.15 6.05
CA GLY A 118 -11.47 8.24 4.90
C GLY A 118 -10.46 8.51 3.77
N LYS A 119 -9.56 9.49 3.91
CA LYS A 119 -8.48 9.75 2.94
C LYS A 119 -7.72 8.46 2.60
N PHE A 120 -7.33 7.67 3.60
CA PHE A 120 -6.56 6.45 3.37
C PHE A 120 -7.37 5.32 2.75
N ILE A 121 -8.69 5.31 2.93
CA ILE A 121 -9.58 4.37 2.25
C ILE A 121 -9.61 4.71 0.76
N VAL A 122 -9.79 5.99 0.40
CA VAL A 122 -9.77 6.43 -1.00
C VAL A 122 -8.41 6.13 -1.63
N VAL A 123 -7.32 6.41 -0.93
CA VAL A 123 -6.00 6.08 -1.46
C VAL A 123 -5.83 4.56 -1.62
N GLY A 124 -6.33 3.77 -0.67
CA GLY A 124 -6.37 2.31 -0.77
C GLY A 124 -7.15 1.82 -1.98
N VAL A 125 -8.33 2.37 -2.26
CA VAL A 125 -9.12 2.01 -3.44
C VAL A 125 -8.37 2.32 -4.73
N VAL A 126 -7.75 3.50 -4.83
CA VAL A 126 -7.01 3.85 -6.05
C VAL A 126 -5.71 3.05 -6.16
N TYR A 127 -5.05 2.72 -5.04
CA TYR A 127 -3.92 1.78 -5.01
C TYR A 127 -4.31 0.46 -5.66
N GLY A 128 -5.44 -0.11 -5.22
CA GLY A 128 -5.96 -1.35 -5.78
C GLY A 128 -6.33 -1.21 -7.25
N ALA A 129 -7.05 -0.15 -7.63
CA ALA A 129 -7.41 0.08 -9.02
C ALA A 129 -6.18 0.21 -9.95
N VAL A 130 -5.15 0.94 -9.51
CA VAL A 130 -3.88 1.09 -10.24
C VAL A 130 -3.17 -0.25 -10.37
N PHE A 131 -3.09 -1.04 -9.30
CA PHE A 131 -2.52 -2.38 -9.34
C PHE A 131 -3.19 -3.23 -10.43
N VAL A 132 -4.53 -3.19 -10.51
CA VAL A 132 -5.27 -3.97 -11.49
C VAL A 132 -5.07 -3.46 -12.91
N LEU A 133 -5.14 -2.14 -13.13
CA LEU A 133 -4.91 -1.54 -14.45
C LEU A 133 -3.52 -1.86 -14.99
N LEU A 134 -2.51 -1.90 -14.12
CA LEU A 134 -1.15 -2.26 -14.51
C LEU A 134 -1.00 -3.74 -14.81
N THR A 135 -1.63 -4.61 -14.02
CA THR A 135 -1.68 -6.05 -14.30
C THR A 135 -2.36 -6.32 -15.65
N LEU A 136 -3.44 -5.60 -15.96
CA LEU A 136 -4.10 -5.64 -17.28
C LEU A 136 -3.16 -5.19 -18.41
N LEU A 137 -2.48 -4.07 -18.23
CA LEU A 137 -1.58 -3.51 -19.22
C LEU A 137 -0.39 -4.46 -19.49
N VAL A 138 0.16 -5.10 -18.45
CA VAL A 138 1.18 -6.14 -18.59
C VAL A 138 0.64 -7.33 -19.37
N GLY A 139 -0.55 -7.83 -19.04
CA GLY A 139 -1.18 -8.94 -19.74
C GLY A 139 -1.39 -8.67 -21.23
N LEU A 140 -1.82 -7.44 -21.58
CA LEU A 140 -1.98 -6.99 -22.97
C LEU A 140 -0.64 -6.93 -23.71
N ILE A 141 0.40 -6.37 -23.09
CA ILE A 141 1.74 -6.24 -23.70
C ILE A 141 2.35 -7.62 -23.95
N GLN A 142 2.17 -8.57 -23.03
CA GLN A 142 2.77 -9.89 -23.09
C GLN A 142 2.02 -10.88 -23.99
N GLN A 143 0.91 -10.45 -24.62
CA GLN A 143 0.05 -11.32 -25.44
C GLN A 143 -0.31 -12.62 -24.72
N ILE A 144 -0.48 -12.56 -23.39
CA ILE A 144 -0.97 -13.70 -22.63
C ILE A 144 -2.37 -13.97 -23.18
N SER A 145 -2.52 -15.11 -23.88
CA SER A 145 -3.78 -15.66 -24.43
C SER A 145 -4.98 -15.21 -23.60
N PRO A 146 -6.13 -14.80 -24.21
CA PRO A 146 -7.19 -14.07 -23.53
C PRO A 146 -7.38 -14.59 -22.12
N MET A 147 -6.83 -13.84 -21.16
CA MET A 147 -6.78 -14.24 -19.77
C MET A 147 -8.20 -14.59 -19.36
N PRO A 148 -8.46 -15.79 -18.82
CA PRO A 148 -9.81 -16.17 -18.44
C PRO A 148 -10.41 -15.08 -17.55
N SER A 149 -11.65 -14.68 -17.84
CA SER A 149 -12.31 -13.58 -17.13
C SER A 149 -12.38 -13.81 -15.63
N SER A 150 -12.38 -15.07 -15.17
CA SER A 150 -12.29 -15.46 -13.76
C SER A 150 -10.97 -15.03 -13.12
N VAL A 151 -9.83 -15.30 -13.77
CA VAL A 151 -8.50 -14.93 -13.29
C VAL A 151 -8.35 -13.41 -13.26
N PHE A 152 -8.96 -12.71 -14.21
CA PHE A 152 -9.00 -11.25 -14.19
C PHE A 152 -9.83 -10.72 -13.02
N GLN A 153 -11.02 -11.28 -12.79
CA GLN A 153 -11.89 -10.87 -11.69
C GLN A 153 -11.24 -11.13 -10.33
N GLU A 154 -10.58 -12.28 -10.15
CA GLU A 154 -9.83 -12.61 -8.94
C GLU A 154 -8.70 -11.60 -8.69
N ASN A 155 -7.85 -11.33 -9.69
CA ASN A 155 -6.79 -10.33 -9.56
C ASN A 155 -7.35 -8.90 -9.34
N PHE A 156 -8.49 -8.56 -9.93
CA PHE A 156 -9.17 -7.29 -9.72
C PHE A 156 -9.59 -7.12 -8.27
N VAL A 157 -10.29 -8.13 -7.77
CA VAL A 157 -10.84 -8.18 -6.42
C VAL A 157 -9.71 -8.21 -5.40
N ASP A 158 -8.66 -8.99 -5.64
CA ASP A 158 -7.48 -9.05 -4.78
C ASP A 158 -6.75 -7.71 -4.71
N GLY A 159 -6.48 -7.06 -5.84
CA GLY A 159 -5.89 -5.72 -5.87
C GLY A 159 -6.70 -4.71 -5.06
N LEU A 160 -8.03 -4.73 -5.21
CA LEU A 160 -8.94 -3.86 -4.47
C LEU A 160 -8.93 -4.17 -2.97
N PHE A 161 -8.88 -5.44 -2.57
CA PHE A 161 -8.79 -5.82 -1.17
C PHE A 161 -7.43 -5.53 -0.53
N ILE A 162 -6.33 -5.70 -1.25
CA ILE A 162 -5.00 -5.27 -0.80
C ILE A 162 -5.05 -3.77 -0.45
N GLY A 163 -5.57 -2.98 -1.38
CA GLY A 163 -5.70 -1.54 -1.23
C GLY A 163 -6.60 -1.14 -0.06
N LEU A 164 -7.80 -1.72 0.03
CA LEU A 164 -8.76 -1.44 1.12
C LEU A 164 -8.22 -1.85 2.49
N GLY A 165 -7.64 -3.04 2.60
CA GLY A 165 -7.11 -3.56 3.86
C GLY A 165 -6.00 -2.67 4.38
N MET A 166 -5.05 -2.33 3.51
CA MET A 166 -4.00 -1.37 3.82
C MET A 166 -4.58 -0.02 4.24
N GLY A 167 -5.50 0.54 3.46
CA GLY A 167 -6.11 1.86 3.74
C GLY A 167 -6.83 1.92 5.09
N LEU A 168 -7.61 0.88 5.41
CA LEU A 168 -8.30 0.75 6.70
C LEU A 168 -7.30 0.61 7.85
N GLY A 169 -6.27 -0.21 7.68
CA GLY A 169 -5.22 -0.40 8.68
C GLY A 169 -4.45 0.89 8.98
N VAL A 170 -4.05 1.62 7.94
CA VAL A 170 -3.38 2.93 8.08
C VAL A 170 -4.29 3.94 8.78
N GLN A 171 -5.58 4.00 8.40
CA GLN A 171 -6.56 4.89 9.04
C GLN A 171 -6.75 4.57 10.54
N ALA A 172 -6.80 3.29 10.90
CA ALA A 172 -6.89 2.86 12.30
C ALA A 172 -5.63 3.24 13.10
N GLY A 173 -4.45 3.04 12.52
CA GLY A 173 -3.17 3.45 13.12
C GLY A 173 -3.09 4.96 13.36
N GLU A 174 -3.54 5.76 12.39
CA GLU A 174 -3.63 7.22 12.53
C GLU A 174 -4.59 7.63 13.65
N ALA A 175 -5.79 7.06 13.68
CA ALA A 175 -6.80 7.35 14.70
C ALA A 175 -6.30 7.03 16.12
N PHE A 176 -5.59 5.92 16.28
CA PHE A 176 -4.98 5.54 17.56
C PHE A 176 -3.94 6.56 18.03
N ILE A 177 -3.05 7.02 17.13
CA ILE A 177 -2.07 8.08 17.47
C ILE A 177 -2.79 9.33 17.92
N HIS A 178 -3.80 9.78 17.17
CA HIS A 178 -4.57 10.98 17.54
C HIS A 178 -5.25 10.84 18.90
N SER A 179 -5.81 9.66 19.24
CA SER A 179 -6.42 9.45 20.57
C SER A 179 -5.42 9.58 21.73
N ILE A 180 -4.19 9.08 21.56
CA ILE A 180 -3.13 9.20 22.58
C ILE A 180 -2.70 10.66 22.75
N GLU A 181 -2.60 11.39 21.65
CA GLU A 181 -2.17 12.79 21.68
C GLU A 181 -3.21 13.70 22.36
N HIS A 182 -4.50 13.49 22.10
CA HIS A 182 -5.57 14.21 22.80
C HIS A 182 -5.60 13.86 24.30
N GLY A 183 -5.41 12.58 24.65
CA GLY A 183 -5.37 12.15 26.05
C GLY A 183 -4.23 12.80 26.85
N LYS A 184 -3.06 13.02 26.23
CA LYS A 184 -1.92 13.70 26.86
C LYS A 184 -2.08 15.22 26.98
N GLN A 185 -2.91 15.84 26.17
CA GLN A 185 -3.19 17.28 26.25
C GLN A 185 -4.28 17.61 27.28
N ALA A 186 -5.10 16.63 27.64
CA ALA A 186 -6.15 16.75 28.66
C ALA A 186 -5.67 16.43 30.10
N SER A 187 -4.41 15.97 30.26
CA SER A 187 -3.76 15.63 31.54
C SER A 187 -2.68 16.63 31.90
#